data_AF-A0A357M2C9-F1
#
_entry.id   AF-A0A357M2C9-F1
#
_cell.length_a   1.000
_cell.length_b   1.000
_cell.length_c   1.000
_cell.angle_alpha   90.00
_cell.angle_beta   90.00
_cell.angle_gamma   90.00
#
_symmetry.space_group_name_H-M   'P 1'
#
loop_
_entity.id
_entity.type
_entity.pdbx_description
1 polymer ?
#
loop_
_entity_poly.entity_id
_entity_poly.type
_entity_poly.pdbx_seq_one_letter_code
_entity_poly.pdbx_strand_id
1 'polypeptide(L)'
;KVSRRFQSVCLGGLRVQHIQADRLKSSGYFSAAQDAAVETFYAEGAVKIHRLTAESSIELRLGNRSTIDVIKSSGTITVKPSLKLMNALIPYFRKLTCETIEGTSITLYLTTADLVCGEDIIIGPGCSIGEIRYSKSLTVDPKSQVARTVFLNK
;
A
#
# COMPACT_ATOMS: atom_id res chain seq x y z
N LYS A 1 -2.15 12.24 -29.80
CA LYS A 1 -1.19 12.30 -28.68
C LYS A 1 -1.74 13.31 -27.66
N VAL A 2 -2.68 12.90 -26.82
CA VAL A 2 -3.35 13.79 -25.86
C VAL A 2 -2.92 13.33 -24.47
N SER A 3 -2.03 14.09 -23.84
CA SER A 3 -1.76 14.01 -22.41
C SER A 3 -3.06 14.37 -21.69
N ARG A 4 -3.78 13.36 -21.18
CA ARG A 4 -5.00 13.57 -20.38
C ARG A 4 -4.63 13.45 -18.90
N ARG A 5 -4.12 14.54 -18.34
CA ARG A 5 -3.95 14.70 -16.88
C ARG A 5 -5.33 14.60 -16.22
N PHE A 6 -5.67 13.43 -15.68
CA PHE A 6 -6.83 13.25 -14.81
C PHE A 6 -6.36 13.21 -13.36
N GLN A 7 -6.60 14.29 -12.62
CA GLN A 7 -6.57 14.29 -11.16
C GLN A 7 -7.98 13.99 -10.67
N SER A 8 -8.23 12.78 -10.19
CA SER A 8 -9.46 12.51 -9.43
C SER A 8 -9.17 12.73 -7.96
N VAL A 9 -9.79 13.76 -7.38
CA VAL A 9 -9.84 14.00 -5.93
C VAL A 9 -11.25 13.62 -5.50
N CYS A 10 -11.42 12.44 -4.91
CA CYS A 10 -12.72 12.04 -4.37
C CYS A 10 -12.73 12.16 -2.85
N LEU A 11 -13.60 13.04 -2.34
CA LEU A 11 -13.88 13.27 -0.93
C LEU A 11 -15.06 12.42 -0.41
N GLY A 12 -15.41 11.34 -1.13
CA GLY A 12 -16.54 10.45 -0.84
C GLY A 12 -16.28 8.98 -1.26
N GLY A 13 -17.34 8.16 -1.31
CA GLY A 13 -17.25 6.75 -1.72
C GLY A 13 -17.15 6.60 -3.23
N LEU A 14 -15.97 6.27 -3.76
CA LEU A 14 -15.76 6.09 -5.21
C LEU A 14 -15.71 4.60 -5.55
N ARG A 15 -16.68 4.14 -6.35
CA ARG A 15 -16.69 2.83 -7.02
C ARG A 15 -16.42 3.04 -8.50
N VAL A 16 -15.23 2.64 -8.97
CA VAL A 16 -14.89 2.69 -10.40
C VAL A 16 -14.69 1.28 -10.91
N GLN A 17 -15.13 1.05 -12.15
CA GLN A 17 -14.88 -0.20 -12.85
C GLN A 17 -13.46 -0.22 -13.43
N HIS A 18 -13.02 0.82 -14.12
CA HIS A 18 -11.68 0.90 -14.72
C HIS A 18 -11.01 2.25 -14.40
N ILE A 19 -9.74 2.23 -14.01
CA ILE A 19 -8.98 3.44 -13.66
C ILE A 19 -7.68 3.46 -14.43
N GLN A 20 -7.52 4.48 -15.25
CA GLN A 20 -6.24 4.87 -15.85
C GLN A 20 -6.07 6.36 -15.59
N ALA A 21 -5.17 6.70 -14.67
CA ALA A 21 -4.93 8.08 -14.24
C ALA A 21 -3.46 8.26 -13.85
N ASP A 22 -2.90 9.43 -14.16
CA ASP A 22 -1.53 9.81 -13.76
C ASP A 22 -1.44 9.93 -12.23
N ARG A 23 -2.51 10.42 -11.59
CA ARG A 23 -2.58 10.57 -10.13
C ARG A 23 -4.00 10.34 -9.61
N LEU A 24 -4.14 9.37 -8.73
CA LEU A 24 -5.38 9.15 -7.97
C LEU A 24 -5.21 9.63 -6.54
N LYS A 25 -6.15 10.44 -6.04
CA LYS A 25 -6.24 10.85 -4.63
C LYS A 25 -7.64 10.57 -4.09
N SER A 26 -7.74 9.61 -3.18
CA SER A 26 -9.00 9.35 -2.46
C SER A 26 -8.85 9.70 -0.99
N SER A 27 -9.88 10.34 -0.42
CA SER A 27 -10.03 10.54 1.02
C SER A 27 -11.39 9.99 1.46
N GLY A 28 -11.40 8.95 2.29
CA GLY A 28 -12.63 8.28 2.73
C GLY A 28 -12.61 6.77 2.45
N TYR A 29 -13.58 6.27 1.68
CA TYR A 29 -13.64 4.86 1.27
C TYR A 29 -13.46 4.76 -0.25
N PHE A 30 -12.41 4.07 -0.68
CA PHE A 30 -12.14 3.79 -2.07
C PHE A 30 -12.32 2.31 -2.33
N SER A 31 -13.09 1.95 -3.36
CA SER A 31 -13.12 0.57 -3.84
C SER A 31 -13.16 0.50 -5.35
N ALA A 32 -12.31 -0.31 -5.94
CA ALA A 32 -12.35 -0.59 -7.37
C ALA A 32 -12.83 -2.03 -7.59
N ALA A 33 -13.71 -2.23 -8.57
CA ALA A 33 -14.22 -3.55 -8.90
C ALA A 33 -13.24 -4.37 -9.77
N GLN A 34 -12.31 -3.70 -10.44
CA GLN A 34 -11.25 -4.30 -11.26
C GLN A 34 -9.89 -3.81 -10.79
N ASP A 35 -8.84 -4.32 -11.45
CA ASP A 35 -7.46 -3.92 -11.22
C ASP A 35 -7.24 -2.43 -11.55
N ALA A 36 -6.36 -1.78 -10.79
CA ALA A 36 -5.97 -0.40 -11.00
C ALA A 36 -4.53 -0.33 -11.50
N ALA A 37 -4.32 0.40 -12.61
CA ALA A 37 -3.00 0.70 -13.16
C ALA A 37 -2.83 2.22 -13.31
N VAL A 38 -1.86 2.79 -12.61
CA VAL A 38 -1.64 4.24 -12.53
C VAL A 38 -0.15 4.58 -12.56
N GLU A 39 0.21 5.84 -12.76
CA GLU A 39 1.59 6.29 -12.57
C GLU A 39 1.88 6.49 -11.06
N THR A 40 1.00 7.22 -10.38
CA THR A 40 1.07 7.45 -8.92
C THR A 40 -0.28 7.20 -8.25
N PHE A 41 -0.26 6.46 -7.14
CA PHE A 41 -1.45 6.19 -6.33
C PHE A 41 -1.31 6.81 -4.93
N TYR A 42 -2.29 7.63 -4.54
CA TYR A 42 -2.41 8.11 -3.17
C TYR A 42 -3.82 7.84 -2.65
N ALA A 43 -3.92 7.25 -1.46
CA ALA A 43 -5.21 7.13 -0.77
C ALA A 43 -5.07 7.37 0.72
N GLU A 44 -6.07 8.02 1.31
CA GLU A 44 -6.20 8.22 2.74
C GLU A 44 -7.57 7.74 3.22
N GLY A 45 -7.61 6.69 4.04
CA GLY A 45 -8.86 6.07 4.49
C GLY A 45 -8.87 4.55 4.37
N ALA A 46 -9.93 4.00 3.78
CA ALA A 46 -10.08 2.58 3.44
C ALA A 46 -9.92 2.37 1.93
N VAL A 47 -9.25 1.29 1.56
CA VAL A 47 -9.04 0.88 0.17
C VAL A 47 -9.44 -0.59 0.01
N LYS A 48 -10.28 -0.89 -0.97
CA LYS A 48 -10.61 -2.27 -1.37
C LYS A 48 -10.42 -2.46 -2.87
N ILE A 49 -9.37 -3.15 -3.28
CA ILE A 49 -9.00 -3.39 -4.68
C ILE A 49 -8.47 -4.83 -4.79
N HIS A 50 -8.66 -5.50 -5.92
CA HIS A 50 -8.01 -6.81 -6.14
C HIS A 50 -6.50 -6.62 -6.41
N ARG A 51 -6.12 -5.96 -7.50
CA ARG A 51 -4.72 -5.63 -7.79
C ARG A 51 -4.50 -4.13 -8.03
N LEU A 52 -3.39 -3.61 -7.50
CA LEU A 52 -2.93 -2.24 -7.71
C LEU A 52 -1.50 -2.25 -8.26
N THR A 53 -1.31 -1.68 -9.45
CA THR A 53 0.00 -1.50 -10.07
C THR A 53 0.28 -0.02 -10.26
N ALA A 54 1.47 0.45 -9.85
CA ALA A 54 1.90 1.82 -10.08
C ALA A 54 3.33 1.91 -10.65
N GLU A 55 3.54 2.75 -11.65
CA GLU A 55 4.87 2.91 -12.27
C GLU A 55 5.87 3.63 -11.35
N SER A 56 5.42 4.62 -10.58
CA SER A 56 6.28 5.47 -9.76
C SER A 56 6.11 5.28 -8.26
N SER A 57 4.89 5.42 -7.75
CA SER A 57 4.68 5.33 -6.30
C SER A 57 3.26 4.97 -5.87
N ILE A 58 3.18 4.32 -4.71
CA ILE A 58 1.95 4.01 -3.98
C ILE A 58 2.10 4.52 -2.55
N GLU A 59 1.23 5.44 -2.15
CA GLU A 59 1.13 5.90 -0.77
C GLU A 59 -0.27 5.66 -0.22
N LEU A 60 -0.34 4.82 0.82
CA LEU A 60 -1.56 4.52 1.56
C LEU A 60 -1.48 5.09 2.96
N ARG A 61 -2.41 5.98 3.29
CA ARG A 61 -2.64 6.51 4.63
C ARG A 61 -3.86 5.82 5.23
N LEU A 62 -3.64 4.78 6.01
CA LEU A 62 -4.69 3.96 6.59
C LEU A 62 -5.53 4.78 7.57
N GLY A 63 -6.78 5.05 7.21
CA GLY A 63 -7.80 5.59 8.10
C GLY A 63 -8.76 4.51 8.62
N ASN A 64 -8.88 3.39 7.92
CA ASN A 64 -9.70 2.23 8.32
C ASN A 64 -9.10 0.93 7.74
N ARG A 65 -9.79 -0.20 7.81
CA ARG A 65 -9.35 -1.47 7.20
C ARG A 65 -9.28 -1.34 5.68
N SER A 66 -8.19 -1.85 5.12
CA SER A 66 -7.96 -1.90 3.68
C SER A 66 -7.59 -3.33 3.28
N THR A 67 -8.05 -3.74 2.11
CA THR A 67 -7.75 -5.05 1.51
C THR A 67 -7.29 -4.82 0.08
N ILE A 68 -6.06 -5.20 -0.21
CA ILE A 68 -5.50 -5.18 -1.57
C ILE A 68 -4.74 -6.46 -1.76
N ASP A 69 -5.19 -7.37 -2.61
CA ASP A 69 -4.61 -8.71 -2.70
C ASP A 69 -3.18 -8.64 -3.25
N VAL A 70 -2.96 -7.84 -4.31
CA VAL A 70 -1.63 -7.63 -4.88
C VAL A 70 -1.32 -6.15 -5.07
N ILE A 71 -0.16 -5.73 -4.54
CA ILE A 71 0.40 -4.40 -4.75
C ILE A 71 1.73 -4.56 -5.50
N LYS A 72 1.86 -3.87 -6.64
CA LYS A 72 3.11 -3.81 -7.39
C LYS A 72 3.49 -2.38 -7.72
N SER A 73 4.76 -2.02 -7.53
CA SER A 73 5.29 -0.77 -8.05
C SER A 73 6.75 -0.89 -8.47
N SER A 74 7.11 -0.28 -9.59
CA SER A 74 8.53 -0.19 -9.99
C SER A 74 9.32 0.82 -9.13
N GLY A 75 8.64 1.61 -8.29
CA GLY A 75 9.27 2.60 -7.41
C GLY A 75 8.95 2.37 -5.94
N THR A 76 8.32 3.36 -5.30
CA THR A 76 8.17 3.39 -3.84
C THR A 76 6.78 2.95 -3.39
N ILE A 77 6.73 2.14 -2.32
CA ILE A 77 5.48 1.74 -1.67
C ILE A 77 5.54 2.17 -0.21
N THR A 78 4.63 3.03 0.21
CA THR A 78 4.54 3.50 1.59
C THR A 78 3.14 3.28 2.15
N VAL A 79 3.04 2.51 3.23
CA VAL A 79 1.80 2.31 4.00
C VAL A 79 2.02 2.86 5.40
N LYS A 80 1.25 3.88 5.78
CA LYS A 80 1.35 4.57 7.08
C LYS A 80 -0.05 4.81 7.66
N PRO A 81 -0.20 5.00 8.98
CA PRO A 81 -1.46 5.49 9.53
C PRO A 81 -1.78 6.91 9.02
N SER A 82 -3.07 7.21 8.87
CA SER A 82 -3.55 8.58 8.64
C SER A 82 -3.42 9.41 9.91
N LEU A 83 -2.88 10.63 9.77
CA LEU A 83 -2.76 11.60 10.86
C LEU A 83 -4.07 12.33 11.17
N LYS A 84 -5.06 12.29 10.26
CA LYS A 84 -6.36 12.97 10.44
C LYS A 84 -7.25 12.30 11.47
N LEU A 85 -6.98 11.03 11.78
CA LEU A 85 -7.70 10.23 12.79
C LEU A 85 -6.93 10.18 14.12
N MET A 86 -6.47 11.34 14.58
CA MET A 86 -5.73 11.56 15.84
C MET A 86 -6.48 11.15 17.12
N ASN A 87 -7.70 10.61 17.04
CA ASN A 87 -8.38 10.03 18.19
C ASN A 87 -7.75 8.67 18.53
N ALA A 88 -6.95 8.67 19.60
CA ALA A 88 -6.13 7.58 20.14
C ALA A 88 -6.89 6.31 20.58
N LEU A 89 -8.22 6.25 20.42
CA LEU A 89 -9.06 5.19 20.97
C LEU A 89 -9.24 3.96 20.06
N ILE A 90 -8.83 4.01 18.79
CA ILE A 90 -9.09 2.91 17.84
C ILE A 90 -7.88 2.55 16.93
N PRO A 91 -6.66 2.33 17.47
CA PRO A 91 -5.54 1.85 16.66
C PRO A 91 -5.79 0.45 16.06
N TYR A 92 -6.67 -0.35 16.69
CA TYR A 92 -6.89 -1.75 16.33
C TYR A 92 -7.66 -1.97 15.01
N PHE A 93 -8.28 -0.93 14.44
CA PHE A 93 -9.14 -1.07 13.26
C PHE A 93 -8.50 -0.60 11.96
N ARG A 94 -7.26 -0.08 12.01
CA ARG A 94 -6.54 0.39 10.83
C ARG A 94 -5.49 -0.65 10.46
N LYS A 95 -5.76 -1.42 9.41
CA LYS A 95 -4.84 -2.47 8.95
C LYS A 95 -4.99 -2.68 7.45
N LEU A 96 -3.87 -2.82 6.76
CA LEU A 96 -3.83 -3.34 5.40
C LEU A 96 -3.72 -4.87 5.46
N THR A 97 -4.55 -5.57 4.70
CA THR A 97 -4.38 -7.01 4.41
C THR A 97 -4.05 -7.15 2.93
N CYS A 98 -2.98 -7.89 2.65
CA CYS A 98 -2.45 -8.11 1.31
C CYS A 98 -1.90 -9.54 1.19
N GLU A 99 -1.85 -10.10 -0.01
CA GLU A 99 -1.14 -11.35 -0.24
C GLU A 99 0.31 -11.03 -0.63
N THR A 100 0.50 -10.18 -1.64
CA THR A 100 1.84 -9.86 -2.18
C THR A 100 2.06 -8.36 -2.35
N ILE A 101 3.17 -7.87 -1.80
CA ILE A 101 3.67 -6.50 -2.01
C ILE A 101 5.03 -6.57 -2.70
N GLU A 102 5.13 -6.00 -3.90
CA GLU A 102 6.37 -5.98 -4.69
C GLU A 102 6.75 -4.55 -5.09
N GLY A 103 7.96 -4.12 -4.77
CA GLY A 103 8.50 -2.86 -5.28
C GLY A 103 9.91 -2.54 -4.82
N THR A 104 10.48 -1.43 -5.30
CA THR A 104 11.90 -1.12 -5.12
C THR A 104 12.22 -0.73 -3.67
N SER A 105 11.52 0.29 -3.15
CA SER A 105 11.65 0.71 -1.75
C SER A 105 10.30 0.63 -1.05
N ILE A 106 10.24 -0.15 0.03
CA ILE A 106 8.98 -0.52 0.69
C ILE A 106 9.04 -0.07 2.15
N THR A 107 8.02 0.66 2.60
CA THR A 107 7.84 1.03 4.00
C THR A 107 6.43 0.65 4.44
N LEU A 108 6.29 -0.28 5.38
CA LEU A 108 5.00 -0.81 5.83
C LEU A 108 4.78 -0.53 7.31
N TYR A 109 3.56 -0.10 7.65
CA TYR A 109 3.05 -0.01 9.02
C TYR A 109 1.67 -0.65 9.04
N LEU A 110 1.29 -1.28 10.16
CA LEU A 110 -0.06 -1.85 10.35
C LEU A 110 -0.51 -2.73 9.16
N THR A 111 0.35 -3.64 8.71
CA THR A 111 0.13 -4.44 7.48
C THR A 111 0.26 -5.92 7.76
N THR A 112 -0.71 -6.73 7.31
CA THR A 112 -0.56 -8.17 7.16
C THR A 112 -0.31 -8.48 5.68
N ALA A 113 0.77 -9.21 5.40
CA ALA A 113 1.08 -9.68 4.06
C ALA A 113 1.71 -11.08 4.06
N ASP A 114 1.43 -11.89 3.04
CA ASP A 114 2.04 -13.22 2.92
C ASP A 114 3.47 -13.11 2.37
N LEU A 115 3.69 -12.25 1.37
CA LEU A 115 4.98 -12.00 0.74
C LEU A 115 5.24 -10.51 0.54
N VAL A 116 6.44 -10.06 0.94
CA VAL A 116 6.96 -8.72 0.61
C VAL A 116 8.29 -8.87 -0.11
N CYS A 117 8.42 -8.30 -1.31
CA CYS A 117 9.61 -8.42 -2.15
C CYS A 117 10.10 -7.03 -2.61
N GLY A 118 11.36 -6.70 -2.33
CA GLY A 118 11.94 -5.41 -2.73
C GLY A 118 13.45 -5.31 -2.58
N GLU A 119 14.01 -4.12 -2.75
CA GLU A 119 15.44 -3.89 -2.54
C GLU A 119 15.70 -3.40 -1.11
N ASP A 120 15.05 -2.30 -0.75
CA ASP A 120 15.14 -1.64 0.56
C ASP A 120 13.78 -1.73 1.27
N ILE A 121 13.72 -2.44 2.39
CA ILE A 121 12.48 -2.75 3.09
C ILE A 121 12.53 -2.27 4.55
N ILE A 122 11.53 -1.48 4.93
CA ILE A 122 11.32 -1.02 6.31
C ILE A 122 9.96 -1.53 6.78
N ILE A 123 9.97 -2.42 7.76
CA ILE A 123 8.79 -2.92 8.45
C ILE A 123 8.65 -2.15 9.76
N GLY A 124 7.78 -1.16 9.80
CA GLY A 124 7.39 -0.44 11.02
C GLY A 124 6.44 -1.26 11.91
N PRO A 125 6.00 -0.71 13.06
CA PRO A 125 5.17 -1.39 14.04
C PRO A 125 3.86 -1.97 13.52
N GLY A 126 3.42 -3.07 14.14
CA GLY A 126 2.09 -3.66 13.93
C GLY A 126 1.94 -4.42 12.62
N CYS A 127 3.05 -4.83 12.01
CA CYS A 127 3.05 -5.68 10.82
C CYS A 127 3.11 -7.16 11.20
N SER A 128 2.54 -8.00 10.33
CA SER A 128 2.60 -9.46 10.42
C SER A 128 2.85 -10.00 9.02
N ILE A 129 4.10 -10.41 8.74
CA ILE A 129 4.55 -10.78 7.39
C ILE A 129 4.96 -12.25 7.35
N GLY A 130 4.47 -13.00 6.36
CA GLY A 130 4.87 -14.39 6.13
C GLY A 130 6.34 -14.50 5.69
N GLU A 131 6.68 -13.92 4.54
CA GLU A 131 8.02 -13.94 3.98
C GLU A 131 8.45 -12.57 3.46
N ILE A 132 9.71 -12.20 3.73
CA ILE A 132 10.35 -11.02 3.15
C ILE A 132 11.51 -11.46 2.26
N ARG A 133 11.51 -11.00 1.01
CA ARG A 133 12.62 -11.14 0.07
C ARG A 133 13.23 -9.77 -0.20
N TYR A 134 14.50 -9.59 0.12
CA TYR A 134 15.19 -8.30 -0.03
C TYR A 134 16.57 -8.45 -0.65
N SER A 135 17.03 -7.46 -1.42
CA SER A 135 18.36 -7.51 -2.07
C SER A 135 19.35 -6.43 -1.61
N LYS A 136 18.92 -5.45 -0.80
CA LYS A 136 19.83 -4.43 -0.22
C LYS A 136 19.71 -4.36 1.29
N SER A 137 18.66 -3.74 1.81
CA SER A 137 18.51 -3.49 3.25
C SER A 137 17.15 -3.95 3.78
N LEU A 138 17.15 -4.42 5.03
CA LEU A 138 15.94 -4.78 5.76
C LEU A 138 16.03 -4.24 7.18
N THR A 139 15.03 -3.46 7.59
CA THR A 139 14.84 -3.04 8.99
C THR A 139 13.47 -3.50 9.45
N VAL A 140 13.40 -4.15 10.63
CA VAL A 140 12.15 -4.65 11.21
C VAL A 140 11.99 -4.09 12.62
N ASP A 141 10.87 -3.43 12.86
CA ASP A 141 10.49 -2.94 14.18
C ASP A 141 10.18 -4.12 15.12
N PRO A 142 10.62 -4.09 16.39
CA PRO A 142 10.40 -5.18 17.34
C PRO A 142 8.91 -5.45 17.65
N LYS A 143 8.00 -4.53 17.33
CA LYS A 143 6.55 -4.71 17.46
C LYS A 143 5.90 -5.35 16.23
N SER A 144 6.70 -5.91 15.33
CA SER A 144 6.25 -6.60 14.13
C SER A 144 6.69 -8.05 14.12
N GLN A 145 5.88 -8.89 13.49
CA GLN A 145 6.13 -10.32 13.37
C GLN A 145 6.49 -10.62 11.91
N VAL A 146 7.61 -11.30 11.71
CA VAL A 146 8.06 -11.77 10.38
C VAL A 146 8.43 -13.23 10.52
N ALA A 147 7.77 -14.12 9.77
CA ALA A 147 8.01 -15.55 9.92
C ALA A 147 9.30 -16.00 9.19
N ARG A 148 9.59 -15.44 8.01
CA ARG A 148 10.80 -15.78 7.24
C ARG A 148 11.38 -14.55 6.53
N THR A 149 12.71 -14.49 6.47
CA THR A 149 13.44 -13.51 5.66
C THR A 149 14.40 -14.23 4.71
N VAL A 150 14.57 -13.69 3.51
CA VAL A 150 15.44 -14.22 2.46
C VAL A 150 16.19 -13.05 1.83
N PHE A 151 17.52 -13.09 1.94
CA PHE A 151 18.37 -12.16 1.21
C PHE A 151 18.63 -12.69 -0.20
N LEU A 152 18.35 -11.87 -1.21
CA LEU A 152 18.58 -12.18 -2.61
C LEU A 152 19.91 -11.57 -3.04
N ASN A 153 20.94 -12.40 -3.21
CA ASN A 153 22.17 -12.01 -3.90
C ASN A 153 21.83 -11.79 -5.38
N LYS A 154 21.62 -10.54 -5.77
CA LYS A 154 21.53 -10.12 -7.16
C LYS A 154 22.83 -9.46 -7.59
#